data_AF-A0A7K9YLC7-F1
#
_entry.id   AF-A0A7K9YLC7-F1
#
_cell.length_a   1.000
_cell.length_b   1.000
_cell.length_c   1.000
_cell.angle_alpha   90.00
_cell.angle_beta   90.00
_cell.angle_gamma   90.00
#
_symmetry.space_group_name_H-M   'P 1'
#
loop_
_entity.id
_entity.type
_entity.pdbx_description
1 polymer ?
#
loop_
_entity_poly.entity_id
_entity_poly.type
_entity_poly.pdbx_seq_one_letter_code
_entity_poly.pdbx_strand_id
1 'polypeptide(L)' 'QVKPQLESKENKTYCTFKAIVYRTQVVAGTIYFIKVQNSDREFVHLKVFIPLPHENQDPSLMGFQTGKTRDDPLTYF' A
#
# COMPACT_ATOMS: atom_id res chain seq x y z
N GLN A 1 7.15 -6.94 -3.47
CA GLN A 1 6.11 -8.00 -3.34
C GLN A 1 4.68 -7.46 -3.30
N VAL A 2 4.40 -6.25 -2.82
CA VAL A 2 3.01 -5.74 -2.72
C VAL A 2 2.40 -5.30 -4.06
N LYS A 3 3.19 -4.74 -4.98
CA LYS A 3 2.71 -4.29 -6.30
C LYS A 3 1.97 -5.39 -7.08
N PRO A 4 2.53 -6.61 -7.27
CA PRO A 4 1.80 -7.69 -7.93
C PRO A 4 0.47 -8.07 -7.26
N GLN A 5 0.38 -7.97 -5.93
CA GLN A 5 -0.86 -8.27 -5.19
C GLN A 5 -1.95 -7.23 -5.50
N LEU A 6 -1.58 -5.96 -5.64
CA LEU A 6 -2.52 -4.91 -6.08
C LEU A 6 -2.94 -5.13 -7.54
N GLU A 7 -1.97 -5.34 -8.43
CA GLU A 7 -2.21 -5.51 -9.86
C GLU A 7 -3.16 -6.69 -10.14
N SER A 8 -2.98 -7.79 -9.41
CA SER A 8 -3.88 -8.95 -9.48
C SER A 8 -5.29 -8.63 -8.97
N LYS A 9 -5.44 -7.86 -7.89
CA LYS A 9 -6.76 -7.48 -7.34
C LYS A 9 -7.50 -6.46 -8.21
N GLU A 10 -6.78 -5.58 -8.90
CA GLU A 10 -7.37 -4.58 -9.81
C GLU A 10 -7.48 -5.05 -11.26
N ASN A 11 -6.92 -6.22 -11.59
CA ASN A 11 -6.80 -6.71 -12.97
C ASN A 11 -6.19 -5.65 -13.92
N LYS A 12 -5.16 -4.96 -13.43
CA LYS A 12 -4.50 -3.84 -14.12
C LYS A 12 -3.02 -3.83 -13.74
N THR A 13 -2.16 -3.42 -14.66
CA THR A 13 -0.73 -3.20 -14.40
C THR A 13 -0.41 -1.71 -14.20
N TYR A 14 0.63 -1.45 -13.42
CA TYR A 14 1.07 -0.10 -13.09
C TYR A 14 2.50 0.15 -13.58
N CYS A 15 2.70 1.07 -14.52
CA CYS A 15 4.05 1.45 -14.95
C CYS A 15 4.80 2.20 -13.84
N THR A 16 4.11 3.13 -13.18
CA THR A 16 4.63 3.89 -12.03
C THR A 16 4.12 3.27 -10.73
N PHE A 17 4.99 3.10 -9.74
CA PHE A 17 4.59 2.59 -8.43
C PHE A 17 5.53 3.10 -7.35
N LYS A 18 5.41 4.39 -7.02
CA LYS A 18 6.36 5.09 -6.14
C LYS A 18 5.69 5.44 -4.80
N ALA A 19 6.20 4.91 -3.70
CA ALA A 19 5.77 5.32 -2.37
C ALA A 19 6.22 6.77 -2.08
N ILE A 20 5.30 7.60 -1.58
CA ILE A 20 5.55 9.04 -1.33
C ILE A 20 5.47 9.35 0.16
N VAL A 21 4.46 8.82 0.85
CA VAL A 21 4.25 9.02 2.29
C VAL A 21 3.79 7.70 2.88
N TYR A 22 4.18 7.42 4.12
CA TYR A 22 3.63 6.30 4.88
C TYR A 22 3.28 6.70 6.31
N ARG A 23 2.42 5.90 6.93
CA ARG A 23 2.12 5.89 8.36
C ARG A 23 2.16 4.45 8.84
N THR A 24 2.40 4.25 10.13
CA THR A 24 2.44 2.92 10.73
C THR A 24 1.45 2.79 11.87
N GLN A 25 1.08 1.55 12.14
CA GLN A 25 0.34 1.12 13.32
C GLN A 25 0.95 -0.20 13.79
N VAL A 26 1.42 -0.22 15.04
CA VAL A 26 2.04 -1.41 15.66
C VAL A 26 0.94 -2.35 16.15
N VAL A 27 1.09 -3.64 15.86
CA VAL A 27 0.24 -4.75 16.32
C VAL A 27 1.14 -5.93 16.69
N ALA A 28 0.65 -7.18 16.67
CA ALA A 28 1.51 -8.36 16.55
C ALA A 28 2.10 -8.41 15.12
N GLY A 29 3.02 -7.49 14.82
CA GLY A 29 3.45 -7.11 13.48
C GLY A 29 3.34 -5.60 13.28
N THR A 30 3.36 -5.13 12.02
CA THR A 30 3.17 -3.71 11.71
C THR A 30 2.25 -3.54 10.51
N ILE A 31 1.21 -2.72 10.67
CA ILE A 31 0.40 -2.25 9.55
C ILE A 31 1.02 -0.96 9.01
N TYR A 32 1.34 -0.94 7.72
CA TYR A 32 1.75 0.23 6.98
C TYR A 32 0.58 0.75 6.16
N PHE A 33 0.28 2.03 6.32
CA PHE A 33 -0.56 2.79 5.39
C PHE A 33 0.40 3.53 4.47
N ILE A 34 0.27 3.37 3.16
CA ILE A 34 1.25 3.88 2.19
C ILE A 34 0.51 4.62 1.08
N LYS A 35 0.86 5.88 0.86
CA LYS A 35 0.45 6.64 -0.33
C LYS A 35 1.43 6.37 -1.46
N VAL A 36 0.93 5.76 -2.54
CA VAL A 36 1.72 5.38 -3.71
C VAL A 36 1.23 6.14 -4.92
N GLN A 37 2.14 6.83 -5.61
CA GLN A 37 1.89 7.39 -6.93
C GLN A 37 1.86 6.25 -7.96
N ASN A 38 0.74 6.11 -8.67
CA ASN A 38 0.55 5.07 -9.69
C ASN A 38 0.39 5.64 -11.11
N SER A 39 0.27 6.96 -11.26
CA SER A 39 0.36 7.72 -12.52
C SER A 39 0.81 9.17 -12.22
N ASP A 40 0.86 10.04 -13.22
CA ASP A 40 1.29 11.44 -13.05
C ASP A 40 0.40 12.22 -12.05
N ARG A 41 -0.90 11.93 -12.06
CA ARG A 41 -1.91 12.61 -11.22
C ARG A 41 -2.71 11.69 -10.32
N GLU A 42 -2.49 10.38 -10.41
CA GLU A 42 -3.22 9.37 -9.65
C GLU A 42 -2.36 8.75 -8.56
N PHE A 43 -3.04 8.39 -7.49
CA PHE A 43 -2.49 7.73 -6.33
C PHE A 43 -3.38 6.58 -5.89
N VAL A 44 -2.75 5.63 -5.21
CA VAL A 44 -3.41 4.56 -4.47
C VAL A 44 -2.93 4.60 -3.03
N HIS A 45 -3.85 4.46 -2.07
CA HIS A 45 -3.48 4.27 -0.67
C HIS A 45 -3.54 2.77 -0.37
N LEU A 46 -2.45 2.23 0.17
CA LEU A 46 -2.32 0.81 0.50
C LEU A 46 -2.34 0.62 2.01
N LYS A 47 -2.92 -0.49 2.45
CA LYS A 47 -2.80 -1.04 3.80
C LYS A 47 -2.05 -2.37 3.69
N VAL A 48 -0.82 -2.39 4.18
CA VAL A 48 0.10 -3.52 4.07
C VAL A 48 0.42 -4.02 5.46
N PHE A 49 0.28 -5.33 5.69
CA PHE A 49 0.74 -5.95 6.93
C PHE A 49 2.13 -6.53 6.73
N ILE A 50 3.01 -6.21 7.68
CA ILE A 50 4.36 -6.75 7.81
C ILE A 50 4.37 -7.65 9.05
N PRO A 51 4.55 -8.98 8.87
CA PRO A 51 4.67 -9.94 9.96
C PRO A 51 5.85 -9.62 10.90
N LEU A 52 5.88 -10.23 12.09
CA LEU A 52 7.02 -10.09 12.99
C LEU A 52 8.28 -10.73 12.36
N PRO A 53 9.49 -10.23 12.66
CA PRO A 53 10.72 -10.70 12.00
C PRO A 53 10.98 -12.21 12.09
N HIS A 54 10.50 -12.87 13.15
CA HIS A 54 10.70 -14.32 13.36
C HIS A 54 9.68 -15.19 12.63
N GLU A 55 8.60 -14.62 12.08
CA GLU A 55 7.58 -15.37 11.35
C GLU A 55 8.04 -15.74 9.93
N ASN A 56 9.09 -15.07 9.41
CA ASN A 56 9.64 -15.31 8.06
C ASN A 56 8.58 -15.30 6.95
N GLN A 57 7.54 -14.49 7.10
CA GLN A 57 6.45 -14.34 6.14
C GLN A 57 6.60 -13.05 5.34
N ASP A 58 6.17 -13.10 4.07
CA ASP A 58 6.19 -11.95 3.18
C ASP A 58 5.14 -10.88 3.56
N PRO A 59 5.37 -9.61 3.22
CA PRO A 59 4.37 -8.54 3.29
C PRO A 59 3.08 -8.87 2.54
N SER A 60 1.94 -8.52 3.13
CA SER A 60 0.62 -8.82 2.57
C SER A 60 -0.26 -7.57 2.40
N LEU A 61 -0.91 -7.44 1.24
CA LEU A 61 -1.84 -6.36 0.93
C LEU A 61 -3.21 -6.65 1.58
N MET A 62 -3.46 -5.99 2.70
CA MET A 62 -4.69 -6.13 3.49
C MET A 62 -5.85 -5.31 2.91
N GLY A 63 -5.56 -4.15 2.32
CA GLY A 63 -6.58 -3.29 1.73
C GLY A 63 -5.97 -2.19 0.87
N PHE A 64 -6.80 -1.53 0.05
CA PHE A 64 -6.38 -0.42 -0.77
C PHE A 64 -7.56 0.51 -1.09
N GLN A 65 -7.23 1.76 -1.44
CA GLN A 65 -8.17 2.76 -1.95
C GLN A 65 -7.58 3.39 -3.21
N THR A 66 -8.32 3.34 -4.32
CA THR A 66 -7.91 3.87 -5.63
C THR A 66 -8.55 5.23 -5.91
N GLY A 67 -8.20 5.85 -7.04
CA GLY A 67 -8.73 7.16 -7.44
C GLY A 67 -8.32 8.30 -6.52
N LYS A 68 -7.20 8.15 -5.79
CA LYS A 68 -6.67 9.20 -4.92
C LYS A 68 -5.85 10.20 -5.71
N THR A 69 -5.72 11.38 -5.16
CA THR A 69 -4.94 12.50 -5.68
C THR A 69 -3.73 12.76 -4.78
N ARG A 70 -2.85 13.67 -5.21
CA ARG A 70 -1.68 14.08 -4.43
C ARG A 70 -2.05 14.72 -3.09
N ASP A 71 -3.18 15.40 -3.01
CA ASP A 71 -3.58 16.20 -1.84
C ASP A 71 -4.47 15.43 -0.87
N ASP A 72 -5.01 14.27 -1.27
CA ASP A 72 -5.78 13.41 -0.37
C ASP A 72 -4.95 12.98 0.86
N PRO A 73 -5.45 13.18 2.09
CA PRO A 73 -4.71 12.79 3.27
C PRO A 73 -4.58 11.28 3.36
N LEU A 74 -3.42 10.80 3.80
CA LEU A 74 -3.23 9.39 4.15
C LEU A 74 -3.79 9.15 5.55
N THR A 75 -5.01 8.59 5.62
CA THR A 75 -5.71 8.26 6.87
C THR A 75 -5.73 6.75 7.13
N TYR A 76 -6.13 6.36 8.34
CA TYR A 76 -6.38 4.96 8.68
C TYR A 76 -7.71 4.48 8.05
N PHE A 77 -7.71 3.26 7.52
CA PHE A 77 -8.86 2.58 6.92
C PHE A 77 -8.74 1.05 7.02
#